data_AF-A0A915EUP0-F1
#
_entry.id   AF-A0A915EUP0-F1
#
_cell.length_a   1.000
_cell.length_b   1.000
_cell.length_c   1.000
_cell.angle_alpha   90.00
_cell.angle_beta   90.00
_cell.angle_gamma   90.00
#
_symmetry.space_group_name_H-M   'P 1'
#
loop_
_entity.id
_entity.type
_entity.pdbx_description
1 polymer ?
#
loop_
_entity_poly.entity_id
_entity_poly.type
_entity_poly.pdbx_seq_one_letter_code
_entity_poly.pdbx_strand_id
1 'polypeptide(L)' 'MVLASTDGPSEEEQSLLQTAPNKFISTALDVDIPKQQNGLDCGVLVCKFAECVSRGGQMEFTQPQIAVIRKKIAE' A
#
# COMPACT_ATOMS: atom_id res chain seq x y z
N MET A 1 42.41 21.13 1.80
CA MET A 1 41.61 21.89 2.78
C MET A 1 40.19 21.93 2.24
N VAL A 2 39.38 20.91 2.57
CA VAL A 2 37.95 20.89 2.29
C VAL A 2 37.32 20.68 3.66
N LEU A 3 36.63 21.68 4.17
CA LEU A 3 35.86 21.56 5.40
C LEU A 3 34.65 20.67 5.06
N ALA A 4 34.71 19.39 5.43
CA ALA A 4 33.50 18.57 5.43
C ALA A 4 32.65 19.06 6.60
N SER A 5 31.57 19.79 6.32
CA SER A 5 30.57 20.15 7.32
C SER A 5 29.99 18.87 7.90
N THR A 6 30.34 18.56 9.15
CA THR A 6 29.82 17.40 9.90
C THR A 6 28.54 17.75 10.64
N ASP A 7 27.67 18.54 10.03
CA ASP A 7 26.35 18.75 10.59
C ASP A 7 25.53 17.51 10.23
N GLY A 8 25.64 16.51 11.11
CA GLY A 8 24.64 15.46 11.19
C GLY A 8 23.26 16.11 11.38
N PRO A 9 22.19 15.43 10.95
CA PRO A 9 20.85 15.99 11.03
C PRO A 9 20.59 16.52 12.43
N SER A 10 20.07 17.74 12.54
CA SER A 10 19.70 18.37 13.81
C SER A 10 18.73 17.47 14.59
N GLU A 11 18.63 17.62 15.91
CA GLU A 11 17.73 16.78 16.72
C GLU A 11 16.26 16.84 16.23
N GLU A 12 15.85 17.95 15.60
CA GLU A 12 14.54 18.10 14.94
C GLU A 12 14.43 17.26 13.66
N GLU A 13 15.47 17.21 12.82
CA GLU A 13 15.52 16.36 11.63
C GLU A 13 15.60 14.87 11.99
N GLN A 14 16.29 14.54 13.09
CA GLN A 14 16.28 13.18 13.66
C GLN A 14 14.88 12.80 14.15
N SER A 15 14.16 13.73 14.80
CA SER A 15 12.77 13.54 15.21
C SER A 15 11.84 13.34 14.00
N LEU A 16 12.01 14.08 12.90
CA LEU A 16 11.24 13.90 11.66
C LEU A 16 11.55 12.55 10.96
N LEU A 17 12.82 12.13 10.96
CA LEU A 17 13.23 10.83 10.42
C LEU A 17 12.80 9.65 11.31
N GLN A 18 12.59 9.89 12.60
CA GLN A 18 12.14 8.89 13.57
C GLN A 18 10.62 8.86 13.75
N THR A 19 9.91 9.90 13.29
CA THR A 19 8.43 9.99 13.26
C THR A 19 7.82 9.71 11.90
N ALA A 20 8.60 9.68 10.83
CA ALA A 20 8.21 8.95 9.63
C ALA A 20 8.43 7.47 9.95
N PRO A 21 7.38 6.67 10.21
CA PRO A 21 7.61 5.24 10.16
C PRO A 21 8.12 4.98 8.75
N ASN A 22 8.94 3.95 8.58
CA ASN A 22 8.96 3.20 7.33
C ASN A 22 7.53 2.66 7.10
N LYS A 23 6.58 3.56 6.80
CA LYS A 23 5.12 3.41 6.83
C LYS A 23 4.57 3.22 5.44
N PHE A 24 5.40 2.78 4.49
CA PHE A 24 4.82 2.40 3.21
C PHE A 24 4.02 1.11 3.32
N ILE A 25 4.26 0.25 4.33
CA ILE A 25 3.37 -0.88 4.66
C ILE A 25 3.41 -1.15 6.17
N SER A 26 2.85 -0.26 6.99
CA SER A 26 2.60 -0.58 8.40
C SER A 26 1.15 -0.98 8.56
N THR A 27 0.95 -2.18 9.10
CA THR A 27 -0.26 -2.95 9.41
C THR A 27 -1.29 -2.25 10.33
N ALA A 28 -1.41 -0.92 10.27
CA ALA A 28 -2.09 -0.11 11.27
C ALA A 28 -3.34 0.63 10.73
N LEU A 29 -4.00 0.00 9.77
CA LEU A 29 -5.41 0.22 9.52
C LEU A 29 -6.01 -1.19 9.63
N ASP A 30 -6.71 -1.49 10.74
CA ASP A 30 -7.57 -2.68 10.88
C ASP A 30 -8.78 -2.54 9.94
N VAL A 31 -8.48 -2.34 8.67
CA VAL A 31 -9.45 -2.33 7.59
C VAL A 31 -9.35 -3.73 7.04
N ASP A 32 -10.45 -4.48 7.13
CA ASP A 32 -10.61 -5.80 6.54
C ASP A 32 -10.56 -5.70 5.01
N ILE A 33 -9.36 -5.45 4.48
CA ILE A 33 -9.09 -5.44 3.05
C ILE A 33 -8.68 -6.86 2.66
N PRO A 34 -9.37 -7.48 1.69
CA PRO A 34 -9.00 -8.79 1.19
C PRO A 34 -7.55 -8.82 0.69
N LYS A 35 -6.79 -9.78 1.19
CA LYS A 35 -5.39 -10.00 0.81
C LYS A 35 -5.29 -11.05 -0.28
N GLN A 36 -4.36 -10.87 -1.22
CA GLN A 36 -4.01 -11.91 -2.18
C GLN A 36 -3.41 -13.11 -1.45
N GLN A 37 -3.70 -14.32 -1.93
CA GLN A 37 -3.15 -15.59 -1.44
C GLN A 37 -2.18 -16.22 -2.45
N ASN A 38 -1.76 -15.46 -3.47
CA ASN A 38 -0.78 -15.86 -4.48
C ASN A 38 0.11 -14.68 -4.89
N GLY A 39 1.09 -14.95 -5.76
CA GLY A 39 2.07 -13.95 -6.21
C GLY A 39 1.74 -13.24 -7.54
N LEU A 40 0.54 -13.42 -8.10
CA LEU A 40 0.22 -12.94 -9.46
C LEU A 40 -1.00 -12.01 -9.54
N ASP A 41 -1.75 -11.87 -8.45
CA ASP A 41 -3.03 -11.13 -8.44
C ASP A 41 -2.94 -9.68 -7.98
N CYS A 42 -1.74 -9.17 -7.70
CA CYS A 42 -1.57 -7.81 -7.17
C CYS A 42 -2.21 -6.74 -8.07
N GLY A 43 -2.04 -6.84 -9.39
CA GLY A 43 -2.67 -5.94 -10.35
C GLY A 43 -4.20 -6.05 -10.35
N VAL A 44 -4.74 -7.26 -10.23
CA VAL A 44 -6.19 -7.49 -10.18
C VAL A 44 -6.80 -6.90 -8.91
N LEU A 45 -6.13 -7.07 -7.77
CA LEU A 45 -6.54 -6.47 -6.49
C LEU A 45 -6.51 -4.95 -6.54
N VAL A 46 -5.48 -4.34 -7.14
CA VAL A 46 -5.38 -2.89 -7.32
C VAL A 46 -6.54 -2.36 -8.18
N CYS A 47 -6.84 -3.01 -9.29
CA CYS A 47 -7.99 -2.63 -10.13
C CYS A 47 -9.31 -2.74 -9.37
N LYS A 48 -9.52 -3.84 -8.62
CA LYS A 48 -10.73 -4.03 -7.83
C LYS A 48 -10.86 -3.01 -6.71
N PHE A 49 -9.75 -2.67 -6.07
CA PHE A 49 -9.69 -1.62 -5.06
C PHE A 49 -10.11 -0.27 -5.64
N ALA A 50 -9.52 0.12 -6.78
CA ALA A 50 -9.86 1.37 -7.46
C ALA A 50 -11.34 1.44 -7.85
N GLU A 51 -11.90 0.32 -8.34
CA GLU A 51 -13.33 0.21 -8.63
C GLU A 51 -14.18 0.46 -7.39
N CYS A 52 -13.92 -0.23 -6.28
CA CYS A 52 -14.71 -0.06 -5.04
C CYS A 52 -14.61 1.38 -4.51
N VAL A 53 -13.41 1.97 -4.44
CA VAL A 53 -13.22 3.35 -3.98
C VAL A 53 -13.98 4.35 -4.87
N SER A 54 -13.86 4.23 -6.19
CA SER A 54 -14.52 5.16 -7.13
C SER A 54 -16.05 5.12 -7.04
N ARG A 55 -16.62 4.01 -6.57
CA ARG A 55 -18.06 3.81 -6.41
C ARG A 55 -18.55 4.00 -4.97
N GLY A 56 -17.66 4.29 -4.02
CA GLY A 56 -17.99 4.27 -2.60
C GLY A 56 -18.45 2.90 -2.08
N GLY A 57 -18.01 1.82 -2.74
CA GLY A 57 -18.38 0.44 -2.43
C GLY A 57 -17.43 -0.23 -1.42
N GLN A 58 -17.90 -1.33 -0.82
CA GLN A 58 -17.13 -2.10 0.15
C GLN A 58 -16.13 -3.06 -0.53
N MET A 59 -15.05 -3.38 0.18
CA MET A 59 -14.00 -4.31 -0.26
C MET A 59 -14.37 -5.77 0.08
N GLU A 60 -15.54 -6.23 -0.38
CA GLU A 60 -16.03 -7.58 -0.11
C GLU A 60 -15.76 -8.50 -1.31
N PHE A 61 -14.55 -9.04 -1.40
CA PHE A 61 -14.22 -10.07 -2.37
C PHE A 61 -13.25 -11.10 -1.79
N THR A 62 -13.24 -12.29 -2.37
CA THR A 62 -12.45 -13.45 -1.92
C THR A 62 -11.53 -13.93 -3.03
N GLN A 63 -10.45 -14.64 -2.66
CA GLN A 63 -9.49 -15.18 -3.62
C GLN A 63 -10.12 -16.03 -4.75
N PRO A 64 -11.14 -16.89 -4.51
CA PRO A 64 -11.80 -17.62 -5.60
C PRO A 64 -12.50 -16.74 -6.64
N GLN A 65 -12.99 -15.55 -6.25
CA GLN A 65 -13.65 -14.62 -7.17
C GLN A 65 -12.66 -13.91 -8.10
N ILE A 66 -11.37 -13.89 -7.76
CA ILE A 66 -10.33 -13.22 -8.56
C ILE A 66 -10.24 -13.77 -9.99
N ALA A 67 -10.50 -15.06 -10.20
CA ALA A 67 -10.51 -15.64 -11.55
C ALA A 67 -11.59 -15.01 -12.45
N VAL A 68 -12.77 -14.72 -11.89
CA VAL A 68 -13.86 -14.03 -12.61
C VAL A 68 -13.54 -12.56 -12.79
N ILE A 69 -12.99 -11.91 -11.76
CA ILE A 69 -12.59 -10.49 -11.82
C ILE A 69 -11.53 -10.27 -12.90
N ARG A 70 -10.55 -11.18 -13.05
CA ARG A 70 -9.53 -11.11 -14.10
C ARG A 70 -10.14 -11.11 -15.50
N LYS A 71 -11.14 -11.96 -15.74
CA LYS A 71 -11.84 -12.01 -17.04
C LYS A 71 -12.54 -10.69 -17.33
N LYS A 72 -13.26 -10.14 -16.35
CA LYS A 72 -13.95 -8.85 -16.46
C LYS A 72 -13.02 -7.66 -16.73
N ILE A 73 -11.78 -7.70 -16.24
CA ILE A 73 -10.78 -6.66 -16.50
C ILE A 73 -10.22 -6.76 -17.93
N ALA A 74 -10.21 -7.96 -18.51
CA ALA A 74 -9.69 -8.21 -19.85
C ALA A 74 -10.74 -8.07 -20.96
N GLU A 75 -12.02 -7.91 -20.60
CA GLU A 75 -13.14 -7.59 -21.49
C GLU A 75 -13.15 -6.09 -21.86
#